data_AF-A0A0W0YSY0-F1
#
_entry.id   AF-A0A0W0YSY0-F1
#
_cell.length_a   1.000
_cell.length_b   1.000
_cell.length_c   1.000
_cell.angle_alpha   90.00
_cell.angle_beta   90.00
_cell.angle_gamma   90.00
#
_symmetry.space_group_name_H-M   'P 1'
#
loop_
_entity.id
_entity.type
_entity.pdbx_description
1 polymer ?
#
loop_
_entity_poly.entity_id
_entity_poly.type
_entity_poly.pdbx_seq_one_letter_code
_entity_poly.pdbx_strand_id
1 'polypeptide(L)'
;MSLKRTLSLPLVSFYGLGTILGAGIYALVGEVAKRAGQFTPLSFLIASILALFTAISYAELSSRFPQSAGSALYVRRAFDKTWLSGLIGWVVVLTGVISAATISHGFVNYFVLFFPLSSYLIIFLLLALFAGLAIWGIKESATVIMLMTLIEVGGLLMIIFYGRATFDSIDISQITWPASFDGVLMGAFLAFYAYIGFEDMVNTAEETIKPEKTLPKAIFIALGSATILYILVAWVIVRSFPSEVLAHTNMPLVEIIKQQGQSPVLFSIIALISISNGILVQIIMASRLIYGMAKQDNAPRIFSKVYSKTQTPVLSTLLVVGIILLFAYALPITTLAKITSTIMLCVFLMIHASLIKIKLTEKKSEGAFSMPIFFPIISIVLTLMFLGMQFFISMS
;
A
#
# COMPACT_ATOMS: atom_id res chain seq x y z
N MET A 1 -29.21 -7.18 1.91
CA MET A 1 -28.68 -8.27 2.76
C MET A 1 -27.42 -7.74 3.42
N SER A 2 -27.33 -7.82 4.75
CA SER A 2 -26.07 -7.52 5.46
C SER A 2 -25.06 -8.65 5.24
N LEU A 3 -23.79 -8.30 5.07
CA LEU A 3 -22.71 -9.29 4.96
C LEU A 3 -22.57 -10.07 6.27
N LYS A 4 -22.14 -11.34 6.19
CA LYS A 4 -21.92 -12.18 7.37
C LYS A 4 -20.64 -11.74 8.06
N ARG A 5 -20.71 -11.38 9.34
CA ARG A 5 -19.54 -11.05 10.16
C ARG A 5 -18.76 -12.32 10.52
N THR A 6 -17.67 -12.58 9.82
CA THR A 6 -16.84 -13.79 9.98
C THR A 6 -15.38 -13.47 10.32
N LEU A 7 -14.91 -12.25 10.07
CA LEU A 7 -13.50 -11.90 10.23
C LEU A 7 -13.20 -11.59 11.70
N SER A 8 -12.37 -12.44 12.30
CA SER A 8 -11.84 -12.29 13.66
C SER A 8 -10.59 -11.41 13.67
N LEU A 9 -10.13 -10.98 14.85
CA LEU A 9 -8.94 -10.13 14.99
C LEU A 9 -7.70 -10.68 14.25
N PRO A 10 -7.32 -11.97 14.39
CA PRO A 10 -6.20 -12.52 13.63
C PRO A 10 -6.41 -12.44 12.11
N LEU A 11 -7.61 -12.79 11.63
CA LEU A 11 -7.92 -12.77 10.19
C LEU A 11 -7.84 -11.37 9.60
N VAL A 12 -8.42 -10.37 10.28
CA VAL A 12 -8.34 -8.97 9.83
C VAL A 12 -6.91 -8.43 9.92
N SER A 13 -6.14 -8.84 10.94
CA SER A 13 -4.74 -8.43 11.07
C SER A 13 -3.86 -9.02 9.96
N PHE A 14 -4.05 -10.30 9.61
CA PHE A 14 -3.37 -10.91 8.47
C PHE A 14 -3.82 -10.31 7.14
N TYR A 15 -5.12 -10.10 6.94
CA TYR A 15 -5.62 -9.38 5.77
C TYR A 15 -4.94 -8.01 5.64
N GLY A 16 -4.90 -7.23 6.72
CA GLY A 16 -4.26 -5.92 6.73
C GLY A 16 -2.75 -5.97 6.51
N LEU A 17 -2.09 -7.00 7.05
CA LEU A 17 -0.68 -7.22 6.77
C LEU A 17 -0.47 -7.46 5.27
N GLY A 18 -1.31 -8.27 4.62
CA GLY A 18 -1.25 -8.51 3.17
C GLY A 18 -1.63 -7.34 2.28
N THR A 19 -2.40 -6.37 2.80
CA THR A 19 -2.66 -5.13 2.03
C THR A 19 -1.50 -4.16 2.12
N ILE A 20 -0.72 -4.20 3.20
CA ILE A 20 0.50 -3.40 3.37
C ILE A 20 1.67 -4.06 2.64
N LEU A 21 1.87 -5.37 2.86
CA LEU A 21 2.91 -6.16 2.21
C LEU A 21 2.60 -6.27 0.72
N GLY A 22 3.56 -5.94 -0.13
CA GLY A 22 3.35 -5.98 -1.57
C GLY A 22 4.50 -5.36 -2.34
N ALA A 23 4.20 -4.66 -3.43
CA ALA A 23 5.22 -4.07 -4.29
C ALA A 23 6.10 -3.04 -3.59
N GLY A 24 5.67 -2.46 -2.47
CA GLY A 24 6.52 -1.53 -1.70
C GLY A 24 7.86 -2.16 -1.32
N ILE A 25 7.84 -3.25 -0.55
CA ILE A 25 9.09 -3.92 -0.17
C ILE A 25 9.65 -4.78 -1.31
N TYR A 26 8.82 -5.45 -2.09
CA TYR A 26 9.31 -6.36 -3.13
C TYR A 26 9.85 -5.63 -4.37
N ALA A 27 9.34 -4.47 -4.72
CA ALA A 27 9.74 -3.74 -5.92
C ALA A 27 10.50 -2.44 -5.64
N LEU A 28 10.20 -1.72 -4.55
CA LEU A 28 10.80 -0.40 -4.30
C LEU A 28 11.91 -0.37 -3.26
N VAL A 29 12.13 -1.44 -2.49
CA VAL A 29 13.20 -1.44 -1.48
C VAL A 29 14.59 -1.14 -2.07
N GLY A 30 14.85 -1.60 -3.30
CA GLY A 30 16.07 -1.26 -4.03
C GLY A 30 16.14 0.24 -4.31
N GLU A 31 15.07 0.85 -4.83
CA GLU A 31 15.01 2.28 -5.10
C GLU A 31 15.12 3.15 -3.83
N VAL A 32 14.63 2.67 -2.68
CA VAL A 32 14.87 3.32 -1.39
C VAL A 32 16.35 3.21 -1.02
N ALA A 33 16.96 2.03 -1.19
CA ALA A 33 18.37 1.81 -0.90
C ALA A 33 19.32 2.64 -1.77
N LYS A 34 18.97 2.87 -3.04
CA LYS A 34 19.71 3.79 -3.94
C LYS A 34 19.77 5.22 -3.40
N ARG A 35 18.75 5.66 -2.65
CA ARG A 35 18.64 7.03 -2.10
C ARG A 35 19.23 7.15 -0.70
N ALA A 36 18.90 6.20 0.17
CA ALA A 36 19.22 6.27 1.59
C ALA A 36 20.54 5.54 1.95
N GLY A 37 21.07 4.70 1.05
CA GLY A 37 22.24 3.88 1.32
C GLY A 37 22.06 3.05 2.59
N GLN A 38 23.08 3.03 3.45
CA GLN A 38 23.04 2.32 4.73
C GLN A 38 21.91 2.77 5.68
N PHE A 39 21.33 3.95 5.47
CA PHE A 39 20.22 4.49 6.27
C PHE A 39 18.84 4.12 5.70
N THR A 40 18.77 3.13 4.82
CA THR A 40 17.49 2.54 4.35
C THR A 40 16.59 2.11 5.50
N PRO A 41 17.07 1.42 6.56
CA PRO A 41 16.21 1.07 7.70
C PRO A 41 15.62 2.31 8.40
N LEU A 42 16.41 3.39 8.51
CA LEU A 42 15.95 4.66 9.07
C LEU A 42 14.87 5.31 8.18
N SER A 43 14.98 5.20 6.87
CA SER A 43 13.96 5.68 5.92
C SER A 43 12.62 4.98 6.13
N PHE A 44 12.64 3.65 6.27
CA PHE A 44 11.43 2.87 6.60
C PHE A 44 10.88 3.23 7.98
N LEU A 45 11.74 3.46 8.98
CA LEU A 45 11.31 3.89 10.30
C LEU A 45 10.60 5.26 10.24
N ILE A 46 11.17 6.25 9.55
CA ILE A 46 10.55 7.58 9.39
C ILE A 46 9.19 7.45 8.67
N ALA A 47 9.12 6.66 7.59
CA ALA A 47 7.89 6.40 6.86
C ALA A 47 6.82 5.72 7.75
N SER A 48 7.23 4.78 8.61
CA SER A 48 6.36 4.08 9.55
C SER A 48 5.76 5.01 10.61
N ILE A 49 6.52 6.01 11.07
CA ILE A 49 6.02 7.01 12.03
C ILE A 49 4.88 7.81 11.40
N LEU A 50 5.06 8.28 10.16
CA LEU A 50 3.98 8.98 9.43
C LEU A 50 2.75 8.09 9.22
N ALA A 51 2.97 6.82 8.82
CA ALA A 51 1.92 5.84 8.67
C ALA A 51 1.19 5.58 10.02
N LEU A 52 1.91 5.53 11.14
CA LEU A 52 1.35 5.30 12.47
C LEU A 52 0.41 6.43 12.91
N PHE A 53 0.82 7.68 12.72
CA PHE A 53 -0.03 8.84 13.01
C PHE A 53 -1.28 8.89 12.14
N THR A 54 -1.21 8.31 10.93
CA THR A 54 -2.36 8.11 10.05
C THR A 54 -3.25 6.95 10.47
N ALA A 55 -2.64 5.82 10.82
CA ALA A 55 -3.32 4.65 11.35
C ALA A 55 -4.10 4.96 12.62
N ILE A 56 -3.61 5.84 13.50
CA ILE A 56 -4.37 6.33 14.67
C ILE A 56 -5.68 7.00 14.24
N SER A 57 -5.63 7.84 13.20
CA SER A 57 -6.81 8.55 12.71
C SER A 57 -7.83 7.58 12.08
N TYR A 58 -7.34 6.64 11.27
CA TYR A 58 -8.19 5.58 10.69
C TYR A 58 -8.78 4.65 11.75
N ALA A 59 -7.99 4.26 12.76
CA ALA A 59 -8.45 3.42 13.86
C ALA A 59 -9.60 4.08 14.63
N GLU A 60 -9.52 5.38 14.92
CA GLU A 60 -10.62 6.10 15.58
C GLU A 60 -11.84 6.24 14.66
N LEU A 61 -11.65 6.61 13.39
CA LEU A 61 -12.76 6.75 12.44
C LEU A 61 -13.46 5.43 12.14
N SER A 62 -12.71 4.34 11.97
CA SER A 62 -13.26 3.00 11.74
C SER A 62 -13.97 2.47 12.98
N SER A 63 -13.53 2.88 14.18
CA SER A 63 -14.19 2.53 15.43
C SER A 63 -15.52 3.26 15.61
N ARG A 64 -15.57 4.55 15.24
CA ARG A 64 -16.78 5.39 15.30
C ARG A 64 -17.81 5.06 14.22
N PHE A 65 -17.33 4.79 13.00
CA PHE A 65 -18.18 4.56 11.82
C PHE A 65 -17.74 3.28 11.10
N PRO A 66 -18.10 2.09 11.63
CA PRO A 66 -17.71 0.79 11.08
C PRO A 66 -18.57 0.44 9.85
N GLN A 67 -18.35 1.12 8.73
CA GLN A 67 -19.07 0.93 7.47
C GLN A 67 -18.08 0.80 6.31
N SER A 68 -18.43 -0.01 5.30
CA SER A 68 -17.52 -0.40 4.20
C SER A 68 -17.38 0.66 3.09
N ALA A 69 -17.23 1.94 3.44
CA ALA A 69 -17.13 3.05 2.48
C ALA A 69 -15.90 3.95 2.69
N GLY A 70 -15.00 3.55 3.61
CA GLY A 70 -13.66 4.10 3.78
C GLY A 70 -13.56 5.62 3.89
N SER A 71 -12.53 6.17 3.25
CA SER A 71 -12.17 7.59 3.30
C SER A 71 -13.29 8.52 2.80
N ALA A 72 -13.99 8.13 1.74
CA ALA A 72 -15.10 8.91 1.18
C ALA A 72 -16.25 9.10 2.18
N LEU A 73 -16.55 8.08 2.99
CA LEU A 73 -17.56 8.16 4.04
C LEU A 73 -17.15 9.10 5.15
N TYR A 74 -15.91 9.02 5.64
CA TYR A 74 -15.45 9.86 6.75
C TYR A 74 -15.49 11.34 6.37
N VAL A 75 -15.09 11.67 5.14
CA VAL A 75 -15.18 13.03 4.60
C VAL A 75 -16.63 13.48 4.46
N ARG A 76 -17.54 12.60 3.99
CA ARG A 76 -18.96 12.92 3.92
C ARG A 76 -19.55 13.20 5.30
N ARG A 77 -19.23 12.38 6.30
CA ARG A 77 -19.72 12.54 7.69
C ARG A 77 -19.21 13.83 8.31
N ALA A 78 -17.93 14.15 8.12
CA ALA A 78 -17.36 15.37 8.66
C ALA A 78 -17.94 16.62 8.01
N PHE A 79 -17.99 16.67 6.67
CA PHE A 79 -18.27 17.92 5.95
C PHE A 79 -19.70 18.08 5.44
N ASP A 80 -20.50 17.02 5.43
CA ASP A 80 -21.86 16.97 4.87
C ASP A 80 -21.93 17.46 3.42
N LYS A 81 -20.88 17.20 2.64
CA LYS A 81 -20.75 17.60 1.23
C LYS A 81 -20.56 16.37 0.34
N THR A 82 -21.61 16.01 -0.39
CA THR A 82 -21.60 14.85 -1.31
C THR A 82 -20.57 14.98 -2.42
N TRP A 83 -20.39 16.18 -2.99
CA TRP A 83 -19.39 16.43 -4.04
C TRP A 83 -17.96 16.19 -3.53
N LEU A 84 -17.67 16.55 -2.27
CA LEU A 84 -16.35 16.39 -1.67
C LEU A 84 -16.06 14.90 -1.41
N SER A 85 -17.07 14.15 -0.99
CA SER A 85 -16.99 12.68 -0.88
C SER A 85 -16.72 12.03 -2.25
N GLY A 86 -17.42 12.48 -3.30
CA GLY A 86 -17.18 12.03 -4.68
C GLY A 86 -15.78 12.37 -5.19
N LEU A 87 -15.28 13.58 -4.91
CA LEU A 87 -13.92 13.98 -5.25
C LEU A 87 -12.89 13.05 -4.58
N ILE A 88 -13.04 12.77 -3.29
CA ILE A 88 -12.16 11.84 -2.58
C ILE A 88 -12.26 10.42 -3.15
N GLY A 89 -13.46 9.97 -3.53
CA GLY A 89 -13.64 8.71 -4.24
C GLY A 89 -12.84 8.64 -5.54
N TRP A 90 -12.89 9.69 -6.37
CA TRP A 90 -12.09 9.77 -7.61
C TRP A 90 -10.59 9.84 -7.35
N VAL A 91 -10.17 10.56 -6.31
CA VAL A 91 -8.75 10.62 -5.91
C VAL A 91 -8.26 9.24 -5.47
N VAL A 92 -9.06 8.48 -4.71
CA VAL A 92 -8.72 7.10 -4.31
C VAL A 92 -8.67 6.16 -5.52
N VAL A 93 -9.60 6.29 -6.46
CA VAL A 93 -9.57 5.55 -7.74
C VAL A 93 -8.26 5.84 -8.49
N LEU A 94 -7.87 7.11 -8.57
CA LEU A 94 -6.64 7.53 -9.23
C LEU A 94 -5.41 6.94 -8.53
N THR A 95 -5.36 6.99 -7.20
CA THR A 95 -4.30 6.32 -6.43
C THR A 95 -4.23 4.83 -6.77
N GLY A 96 -5.35 4.13 -6.76
CA GLY A 96 -5.36 2.69 -7.02
C GLY A 96 -4.84 2.33 -8.41
N VAL A 97 -5.22 3.13 -9.42
CA VAL A 97 -4.75 2.99 -10.80
C VAL A 97 -3.25 3.24 -10.93
N ILE A 98 -2.74 4.32 -10.34
CA ILE A 98 -1.30 4.65 -10.39
C ILE A 98 -0.49 3.62 -9.59
N SER A 99 -1.02 3.16 -8.46
CA SER A 99 -0.41 2.11 -7.66
C SER A 99 -0.32 0.80 -8.45
N ALA A 100 -1.39 0.36 -9.12
CA ALA A 100 -1.36 -0.82 -9.97
C ALA A 100 -0.33 -0.71 -11.10
N ALA A 101 -0.11 0.49 -11.66
CA ALA A 101 0.94 0.74 -12.63
C ALA A 101 2.34 0.57 -11.99
N THR A 102 2.58 1.11 -10.79
CA THR A 102 3.81 0.88 -10.01
C THR A 102 4.07 -0.60 -9.77
N ILE A 103 3.05 -1.33 -9.32
CA ILE A 103 3.11 -2.76 -9.01
C ILE A 103 3.45 -3.57 -10.27
N SER A 104 2.89 -3.19 -11.43
CA SER A 104 3.15 -3.85 -12.71
C SER A 104 4.61 -3.76 -13.15
N HIS A 105 5.28 -2.62 -12.93
CA HIS A 105 6.74 -2.49 -13.15
C HIS A 105 7.53 -3.42 -12.23
N GLY A 106 7.12 -3.51 -10.96
CA GLY A 106 7.72 -4.44 -10.01
C GLY A 106 7.64 -5.89 -10.47
N PHE A 107 6.50 -6.29 -11.04
CA PHE A 107 6.30 -7.65 -11.56
C PHE A 107 7.27 -7.99 -12.69
N VAL A 108 7.52 -7.05 -13.62
CA VAL A 108 8.44 -7.25 -14.75
C VAL A 108 9.82 -7.69 -14.29
N ASN A 109 10.36 -7.06 -13.24
CA ASN A 109 11.69 -7.39 -12.73
C ASN A 109 11.82 -8.87 -12.38
N TYR A 110 10.82 -9.45 -11.73
CA TYR A 110 10.82 -10.87 -11.36
C TYR A 110 10.48 -11.80 -12.52
N PHE A 111 9.59 -11.38 -13.42
CA PHE A 111 9.09 -12.25 -14.50
C PHE A 111 10.15 -12.48 -15.59
N VAL A 112 11.00 -11.48 -15.84
CA VAL A 112 12.08 -11.55 -16.86
C VAL A 112 13.09 -12.66 -16.54
N LEU A 113 13.21 -13.10 -15.28
CA LEU A 113 14.04 -14.25 -14.89
C LEU A 113 13.56 -15.59 -15.48
N PHE A 114 12.27 -15.69 -15.81
CA PHE A 114 11.68 -16.90 -16.42
C PHE A 114 11.60 -16.78 -17.93
N PHE A 115 11.14 -15.61 -18.40
CA PHE A 115 10.91 -15.34 -19.82
C PHE A 115 11.45 -13.95 -20.17
N PRO A 116 12.52 -13.85 -20.99
CA PRO A 116 13.12 -12.58 -21.37
C PRO A 116 12.29 -11.87 -22.46
N LEU A 117 11.06 -11.46 -22.11
CA LEU A 117 10.14 -10.71 -22.96
C LEU A 117 10.32 -9.21 -22.74
N SER A 118 9.80 -8.39 -23.66
CA SER A 118 9.79 -6.93 -23.49
C SER A 118 8.88 -6.52 -22.33
N SER A 119 9.32 -5.52 -21.55
CA SER A 119 8.57 -5.02 -20.38
C SER A 119 7.15 -4.58 -20.74
N TYR A 120 6.99 -3.92 -21.89
CA TYR A 120 5.68 -3.48 -22.40
C TYR A 120 4.72 -4.65 -22.62
N LEU A 121 5.21 -5.75 -23.20
CA LEU A 121 4.41 -6.95 -23.46
C LEU A 121 4.03 -7.66 -22.16
N ILE A 122 4.97 -7.78 -21.21
CA ILE A 122 4.70 -8.39 -19.90
C ILE A 122 3.59 -7.62 -19.19
N ILE A 123 3.71 -6.29 -19.09
CA ILE A 123 2.69 -5.45 -18.44
C ILE A 123 1.33 -5.57 -19.15
N PHE A 124 1.31 -5.59 -20.49
CA PHE A 124 0.06 -5.75 -21.24
C PHE A 124 -0.63 -7.07 -20.92
N LEU A 125 0.11 -8.18 -21.03
CA LEU A 125 -0.43 -9.52 -20.78
C LEU A 125 -0.89 -9.70 -19.33
N LEU A 126 -0.11 -9.16 -18.38
CA LEU A 126 -0.43 -9.17 -16.97
C LEU A 126 -1.75 -8.45 -16.67
N LEU A 127 -1.89 -7.22 -17.18
CA LEU A 127 -3.09 -6.42 -16.96
C LEU A 127 -4.30 -6.98 -17.71
N ALA A 128 -4.12 -7.54 -18.90
CA ALA A 128 -5.17 -8.25 -19.62
C ALA A 128 -5.65 -9.49 -18.85
N LEU A 129 -4.72 -10.27 -18.27
CA LEU A 129 -5.04 -11.42 -17.42
C LEU A 129 -5.87 -10.98 -16.21
N PHE A 130 -5.40 -10.00 -15.43
CA PHE A 130 -6.13 -9.54 -14.24
C PHE A 130 -7.44 -8.82 -14.56
N ALA A 131 -7.54 -8.14 -15.70
CA ALA A 131 -8.81 -7.63 -16.21
C ALA A 131 -9.81 -8.78 -16.44
N GLY A 132 -9.37 -9.86 -17.08
CA GLY A 132 -10.15 -11.06 -17.29
C GLY A 132 -10.63 -11.70 -15.99
N LEU A 133 -9.73 -11.85 -15.01
CA LEU A 133 -10.05 -12.38 -13.68
C LEU A 133 -11.04 -11.49 -12.91
N ALA A 134 -10.84 -10.18 -12.95
CA ALA A 134 -11.74 -9.20 -12.33
C ALA A 134 -13.14 -9.22 -12.99
N ILE A 135 -13.21 -9.35 -14.31
CA ILE A 135 -14.47 -9.47 -15.07
C ILE A 135 -15.18 -10.79 -14.77
N TRP A 136 -14.43 -11.89 -14.69
CA TRP A 136 -14.99 -13.22 -14.34
C TRP A 136 -15.68 -13.19 -12.97
N GLY A 137 -15.28 -12.26 -12.10
CA GLY A 137 -15.95 -12.04 -10.83
C GLY A 137 -15.37 -12.89 -9.71
N ILE A 138 -14.06 -13.16 -9.76
CA ILE A 138 -13.32 -13.62 -8.59
C ILE A 138 -13.40 -12.49 -7.57
N LYS A 139 -14.41 -12.54 -6.71
CA LYS A 139 -14.41 -11.73 -5.50
C LYS A 139 -13.24 -12.26 -4.68
N GLU A 140 -12.27 -11.39 -4.43
CA GLU A 140 -11.25 -11.52 -3.38
C GLU A 140 -11.89 -12.22 -2.17
N SER A 141 -11.59 -13.51 -2.01
CA SER A 141 -11.96 -14.20 -0.78
C SER A 141 -10.93 -13.77 0.25
N ALA A 142 -11.38 -13.29 1.42
CA ALA A 142 -10.47 -12.98 2.52
C ALA A 142 -9.50 -14.14 2.83
N THR A 143 -9.92 -15.38 2.55
CA THR A 143 -9.08 -16.59 2.64
C THR A 143 -7.96 -16.62 1.60
N VAL A 144 -8.21 -16.22 0.35
CA VAL A 144 -7.19 -16.20 -0.71
C VAL A 144 -6.16 -15.11 -0.41
N ILE A 145 -6.59 -13.90 -0.04
CA ILE A 145 -5.69 -12.83 0.39
C ILE A 145 -4.82 -13.32 1.54
N MET A 146 -5.43 -13.92 2.58
CA MET A 146 -4.69 -14.47 3.72
C MET A 146 -3.66 -15.53 3.30
N LEU A 147 -3.98 -16.42 2.37
CA LEU A 147 -3.03 -17.42 1.86
C LEU A 147 -1.87 -16.75 1.10
N MET A 148 -2.16 -15.75 0.27
CA MET A 148 -1.13 -14.96 -0.42
C MET A 148 -0.26 -14.19 0.58
N THR A 149 -0.85 -13.61 1.63
CA THR A 149 -0.11 -12.96 2.71
C THR A 149 0.81 -13.92 3.43
N LEU A 150 0.38 -15.16 3.66
CA LEU A 150 1.23 -16.16 4.29
C LEU A 150 2.45 -16.47 3.42
N ILE A 151 2.27 -16.54 2.10
CA ILE A 151 3.35 -16.70 1.13
C ILE A 151 4.27 -15.47 1.11
N GLU A 152 3.69 -14.26 1.11
CA GLU A 152 4.40 -12.97 1.17
C GLU A 152 5.29 -12.86 2.41
N VAL A 153 4.73 -13.13 3.59
CA VAL A 153 5.44 -13.14 4.87
C VAL A 153 6.51 -14.21 4.86
N GLY A 154 6.20 -15.40 4.34
CA GLY A 154 7.17 -16.49 4.17
C GLY A 154 8.37 -16.08 3.31
N GLY A 155 8.14 -15.37 2.21
CA GLY A 155 9.21 -14.82 1.37
C GLY A 155 10.08 -13.80 2.09
N LEU A 156 9.50 -12.89 2.86
CA LEU A 156 10.28 -11.93 3.65
C LEU A 156 11.07 -12.60 4.78
N LEU A 157 10.47 -13.58 5.45
CA LEU A 157 11.15 -14.39 6.47
C LEU A 157 12.29 -15.23 5.85
N MET A 158 12.12 -15.72 4.63
CA MET A 158 13.18 -16.39 3.87
C MET A 158 14.37 -15.45 3.66
N ILE A 159 14.13 -14.20 3.27
CA ILE A 159 15.19 -13.19 3.12
C ILE A 159 15.89 -12.91 4.45
N ILE A 160 15.13 -12.75 5.54
CA ILE A 160 15.71 -12.53 6.88
C ILE A 160 16.56 -13.74 7.30
N PHE A 161 16.09 -14.96 7.03
CA PHE A 161 16.80 -16.19 7.36
C PHE A 161 18.11 -16.36 6.59
N TYR A 162 18.11 -16.10 5.28
CA TYR A 162 19.32 -16.17 4.45
C TYR A 162 20.28 -15.00 4.71
N GLY A 163 19.75 -13.87 5.13
CA GLY A 163 20.51 -12.69 5.55
C GLY A 163 21.01 -12.72 6.99
N ARG A 164 20.75 -13.78 7.77
CA ARG A 164 20.93 -13.75 9.23
C ARG A 164 22.36 -13.43 9.70
N ALA A 165 23.37 -13.81 8.91
CA ALA A 165 24.77 -13.52 9.23
C ALA A 165 25.07 -12.01 9.31
N THR A 166 24.23 -11.17 8.69
CA THR A 166 24.33 -9.70 8.79
C THR A 166 24.03 -9.15 10.18
N PHE A 167 23.47 -9.96 11.09
CA PHE A 167 23.20 -9.58 12.49
C PHE A 167 24.34 -9.96 13.44
N ASP A 168 25.27 -10.84 13.04
CA ASP A 168 26.32 -11.37 13.92
C ASP A 168 27.45 -10.35 14.21
N SER A 169 27.61 -9.34 13.34
CA SER A 169 28.61 -8.28 13.50
C SER A 169 28.04 -6.90 13.18
N ILE A 170 27.64 -6.19 14.23
CA ILE A 170 27.31 -4.76 14.16
C ILE A 170 28.58 -3.97 14.42
N ASP A 171 29.40 -3.78 13.40
CA ASP A 171 30.55 -2.88 13.48
C ASP A 171 30.09 -1.43 13.28
N ILE A 172 29.81 -0.76 14.40
CA ILE A 172 29.36 0.63 14.44
C ILE A 172 30.41 1.57 13.82
N SER A 173 31.69 1.19 13.81
CA SER A 173 32.76 2.01 13.25
C SER A 173 32.70 2.14 11.72
N GLN A 174 31.96 1.25 11.04
CA GLN A 174 31.76 1.28 9.60
C GLN A 174 30.59 2.17 9.16
N ILE A 175 29.83 2.76 10.11
CA ILE A 175 28.72 3.64 9.80
C ILE A 175 29.24 5.03 9.43
N THR A 176 29.21 5.35 8.15
CA THR A 176 29.55 6.68 7.62
C THR A 176 28.34 7.61 7.62
N TRP A 177 28.25 8.50 8.62
CA TRP A 177 27.17 9.48 8.66
C TRP A 177 27.13 10.33 7.38
N PRO A 178 25.93 10.54 6.79
CA PRO A 178 25.84 11.25 5.54
C PRO A 178 26.00 12.75 5.81
N ALA A 179 26.58 13.48 4.85
CA ALA A 179 26.75 14.93 4.97
C ALA A 179 25.41 15.68 5.10
N SER A 180 24.33 15.13 4.50
CA SER A 180 22.95 15.58 4.69
C SER A 180 22.00 14.39 4.81
N PHE A 181 20.83 14.62 5.40
CA PHE A 181 19.77 13.60 5.52
C PHE A 181 18.80 13.59 4.33
N ASP A 182 19.08 14.34 3.26
CA ASP A 182 18.16 14.49 2.12
C ASP A 182 17.87 13.14 1.45
N GLY A 183 18.91 12.32 1.25
CA GLY A 183 18.75 10.97 0.70
C GLY A 183 17.89 10.05 1.58
N VAL A 184 18.00 10.19 2.91
CA VAL A 184 17.18 9.46 3.88
C VAL A 184 15.73 9.92 3.83
N LEU A 185 15.48 11.23 3.75
CA LEU A 185 14.13 11.78 3.65
C LEU A 185 13.47 11.43 2.31
N MET A 186 14.20 11.50 1.21
CA MET A 186 13.76 11.05 -0.12
C MET A 186 13.48 9.55 -0.15
N GLY A 187 14.30 8.76 0.54
CA GLY A 187 14.10 7.34 0.75
C GLY A 187 12.84 7.08 1.57
N ALA A 188 12.61 7.84 2.64
CA ALA A 188 11.43 7.71 3.49
C ALA A 188 10.14 8.05 2.74
N PHE A 189 10.15 9.07 1.88
CA PHE A 189 9.00 9.40 1.02
C PHE A 189 8.65 8.26 0.05
N LEU A 190 9.67 7.62 -0.51
CA LEU A 190 9.48 6.46 -1.38
C LEU A 190 9.05 5.22 -0.59
N ALA A 191 9.64 4.99 0.58
CA ALA A 191 9.29 3.89 1.48
C ALA A 191 7.88 4.02 2.04
N PHE A 192 7.34 5.24 2.16
CA PHE A 192 5.95 5.47 2.56
C PHE A 192 4.95 4.76 1.63
N TYR A 193 5.27 4.62 0.34
CA TYR A 193 4.45 3.83 -0.58
C TYR A 193 4.26 2.39 -0.07
N ALA A 194 5.26 1.79 0.57
CA ALA A 194 5.17 0.44 1.10
C ALA A 194 4.22 0.31 2.31
N TYR A 195 3.82 1.42 2.90
CA TYR A 195 2.86 1.46 4.01
C TYR A 195 1.43 1.77 3.55
N ILE A 196 1.22 2.13 2.29
CA ILE A 196 -0.12 2.33 1.73
C ILE A 196 -0.82 0.96 1.65
N GLY A 197 -2.02 0.88 2.22
CA GLY A 197 -2.85 -0.33 2.23
C GLY A 197 -3.49 -0.65 3.59
N PHE A 198 -3.02 -0.08 4.71
CA PHE A 198 -3.70 -0.26 6.00
C PHE A 198 -5.07 0.43 6.01
N GLU A 199 -5.24 1.50 5.23
CA GLU A 199 -6.49 2.22 5.08
C GLU A 199 -7.58 1.36 4.43
N ASP A 200 -7.22 0.39 3.61
CA ASP A 200 -8.18 -0.52 2.96
C ASP A 200 -8.81 -1.50 3.95
N MET A 201 -8.19 -1.71 5.12
CA MET A 201 -8.72 -2.58 6.16
C MET A 201 -10.12 -2.15 6.62
N VAL A 202 -10.42 -0.84 6.60
CA VAL A 202 -11.73 -0.34 7.05
C VAL A 202 -12.87 -0.76 6.13
N ASN A 203 -12.57 -1.15 4.88
CA ASN A 203 -13.58 -1.66 3.94
C ASN A 203 -14.10 -3.05 4.35
N THR A 204 -13.41 -3.74 5.26
CA THR A 204 -13.83 -5.03 5.82
C THR A 204 -14.71 -4.88 7.08
N ALA A 205 -15.09 -3.66 7.44
CA ALA A 205 -15.84 -3.38 8.68
C ALA A 205 -17.15 -4.16 8.80
N GLU A 206 -17.90 -4.29 7.70
CA GLU A 206 -19.18 -5.02 7.70
C GLU A 206 -19.02 -6.54 7.86
N GLU A 207 -17.85 -7.09 7.54
CA GLU A 207 -17.50 -8.50 7.66
C GLU A 207 -16.74 -8.81 8.96
N THR A 208 -16.34 -7.78 9.70
CA THR A 208 -15.55 -7.92 10.93
C THR A 208 -16.43 -8.15 12.16
N ILE A 209 -16.00 -9.05 13.03
CA ILE A 209 -16.64 -9.31 14.33
C ILE A 209 -16.29 -8.15 15.29
N LYS A 210 -17.31 -7.43 15.78
CA LYS A 210 -17.15 -6.26 16.68
C LYS A 210 -16.16 -5.22 16.10
N PRO A 211 -16.45 -4.68 14.90
CA PRO A 211 -15.51 -3.84 14.15
C PRO A 211 -15.01 -2.63 14.95
N GLU A 212 -15.84 -2.11 15.85
CA GLU A 212 -15.54 -0.97 16.71
C GLU A 212 -14.30 -1.19 17.58
N LYS A 213 -14.05 -2.44 17.99
CA LYS A 213 -12.91 -2.84 18.84
C LYS A 213 -11.84 -3.63 18.09
N THR A 214 -12.24 -4.37 17.07
CA THR A 214 -11.36 -5.26 16.32
C THR A 214 -10.54 -4.51 15.29
N LEU A 215 -11.13 -3.59 14.51
CA LEU A 215 -10.41 -2.85 13.46
C LEU A 215 -9.26 -2.00 14.02
N PRO A 216 -9.43 -1.22 15.11
CA PRO A 216 -8.32 -0.44 15.67
C PRO A 216 -7.12 -1.32 16.01
N LYS A 217 -7.36 -2.45 16.69
CA LYS A 217 -6.30 -3.39 17.07
C LYS A 217 -5.65 -4.02 15.83
N ALA A 218 -6.46 -4.44 14.86
CA ALA A 218 -5.95 -5.06 13.64
C ALA A 218 -5.06 -4.11 12.84
N ILE A 219 -5.44 -2.83 12.71
CA ILE A 219 -4.64 -1.80 12.02
C ILE A 219 -3.26 -1.65 12.68
N PHE A 220 -3.20 -1.54 14.02
CA PHE A 220 -1.92 -1.43 14.73
C PHE A 220 -1.06 -2.69 14.63
N ILE A 221 -1.68 -3.87 14.71
CA ILE A 221 -0.96 -5.15 14.58
C ILE A 221 -0.37 -5.26 13.16
N ALA A 222 -1.18 -5.04 12.13
CA ALA A 222 -0.75 -5.11 10.74
C ALA A 222 0.40 -4.13 10.45
N LEU A 223 0.24 -2.87 10.84
CA LEU A 223 1.26 -1.84 10.63
C LEU A 223 2.55 -2.13 11.42
N GLY A 224 2.43 -2.55 12.69
CA GLY A 224 3.58 -2.89 13.52
C GLY A 224 4.35 -4.09 12.97
N SER A 225 3.65 -5.15 12.59
CA SER A 225 4.24 -6.35 11.97
C SER A 225 4.92 -6.02 10.64
N ALA A 226 4.27 -5.24 9.76
CA ALA A 226 4.88 -4.78 8.51
C ALA A 226 6.14 -3.95 8.75
N THR A 227 6.10 -3.03 9.72
CA THR A 227 7.25 -2.18 10.06
C THR A 227 8.45 -3.00 10.53
N ILE A 228 8.24 -3.98 11.40
CA ILE A 228 9.30 -4.87 11.86
C ILE A 228 9.90 -5.63 10.66
N LEU A 229 9.06 -6.25 9.83
CA LEU A 229 9.53 -6.99 8.66
C LEU A 229 10.32 -6.09 7.69
N TYR A 230 9.82 -4.88 7.40
CA TYR A 230 10.47 -3.95 6.48
C TYR A 230 11.81 -3.46 7.00
N ILE A 231 11.92 -3.12 8.29
CA ILE A 231 13.19 -2.69 8.89
C ILE A 231 14.21 -3.83 8.86
N LEU A 232 13.80 -5.06 9.19
CA LEU A 232 14.68 -6.23 9.16
C LEU A 232 15.15 -6.54 7.73
N VAL A 233 14.25 -6.53 6.74
CA VAL A 233 14.59 -6.76 5.34
C VAL A 233 15.49 -5.65 4.80
N ALA A 234 15.17 -4.39 5.10
CA ALA A 234 16.01 -3.25 4.74
C ALA A 234 17.41 -3.40 5.32
N TRP A 235 17.52 -3.79 6.60
CA TRP A 235 18.79 -4.02 7.28
C TRP A 235 19.62 -5.09 6.57
N VAL A 236 19.02 -6.24 6.28
CA VAL A 236 19.70 -7.32 5.55
C VAL A 236 20.23 -6.82 4.21
N ILE A 237 19.42 -6.10 3.42
CA ILE A 237 19.84 -5.60 2.10
C ILE A 237 21.08 -4.71 2.21
N VAL A 238 21.07 -3.70 3.08
CA VAL A 238 22.17 -2.73 3.17
C VAL A 238 23.43 -3.30 3.82
N ARG A 239 23.32 -4.40 4.57
CA ARG A 239 24.48 -5.08 5.16
C ARG A 239 25.02 -6.21 4.29
N SER A 240 24.21 -6.75 3.37
CA SER A 240 24.64 -7.78 2.43
C SER A 240 25.44 -7.22 1.25
N PHE A 241 25.22 -5.96 0.87
CA PHE A 241 25.81 -5.38 -0.34
C PHE A 241 26.38 -3.97 -0.11
N PRO A 242 27.55 -3.66 -0.70
CA PRO A 242 28.04 -2.29 -0.81
C PRO A 242 27.04 -1.38 -1.55
N SER A 243 27.08 -0.09 -1.24
CA SER A 243 26.20 0.91 -1.88
C SER A 243 26.33 0.95 -3.40
N GLU A 244 27.50 0.68 -3.97
CA GLU A 244 27.66 0.63 -5.43
C GLU A 244 26.87 -0.51 -6.06
N VAL A 245 26.84 -1.68 -5.43
CA VAL A 245 26.07 -2.84 -5.93
C VAL A 245 24.57 -2.56 -5.83
N LEU A 246 24.13 -1.95 -4.72
CA LEU A 246 22.73 -1.55 -4.52
C LEU A 246 22.28 -0.48 -5.53
N ALA A 247 23.19 0.38 -5.98
CA ALA A 247 22.91 1.39 -7.02
C ALA A 247 22.50 0.78 -8.36
N HIS A 248 22.99 -0.43 -8.68
CA HIS A 248 22.84 -1.05 -9.99
C HIS A 248 21.86 -2.22 -10.04
N THR A 249 21.45 -2.77 -8.89
CA THR A 249 20.46 -3.86 -8.86
C THR A 249 19.02 -3.34 -8.74
N ASN A 250 18.12 -3.90 -9.54
CA ASN A 250 16.68 -3.67 -9.43
C ASN A 250 15.98 -4.75 -8.58
N MET A 251 16.74 -5.76 -8.12
CA MET A 251 16.20 -6.96 -7.45
C MET A 251 17.07 -7.37 -6.26
N PRO A 252 17.32 -6.47 -5.28
CA PRO A 252 18.24 -6.74 -4.18
C PRO A 252 17.85 -7.99 -3.36
N LEU A 253 16.54 -8.25 -3.23
CA LEU A 253 16.04 -9.43 -2.52
C LEU A 253 16.47 -10.75 -3.20
N VAL A 254 16.43 -10.80 -4.54
CA VAL A 254 16.89 -11.98 -5.29
C VAL A 254 18.39 -12.16 -5.17
N GLU A 255 19.13 -11.06 -5.11
CA GLU A 255 20.59 -11.11 -4.99
C GLU A 255 21.03 -11.74 -3.66
N ILE A 256 20.30 -11.50 -2.56
CA ILE A 256 20.55 -12.17 -1.27
C ILE A 256 20.46 -13.69 -1.41
N ILE A 257 19.42 -14.18 -2.11
CA ILE A 257 19.21 -15.61 -2.34
C ILE A 257 20.37 -16.21 -3.16
N LYS A 258 20.79 -15.52 -4.22
CA LYS A 258 21.91 -15.96 -5.08
C LYS A 258 23.24 -15.97 -4.33
N GLN A 259 23.51 -14.95 -3.52
CA GLN A 259 24.75 -14.85 -2.73
C GLN A 259 24.91 -16.05 -1.76
N GLN A 260 23.80 -16.59 -1.27
CA GLN A 260 23.78 -17.79 -0.41
C GLN A 260 23.84 -19.11 -1.21
N GLY A 261 24.11 -19.06 -2.51
CA GLY A 261 24.20 -20.23 -3.40
C GLY A 261 22.86 -20.89 -3.70
N GLN A 262 21.73 -20.25 -3.38
CA GLN A 262 20.40 -20.80 -3.60
C GLN A 262 19.83 -20.38 -4.96
N SER A 263 18.97 -21.24 -5.53
CA SER A 263 18.26 -20.90 -6.76
C SER A 263 17.27 -19.74 -6.53
N PRO A 264 17.28 -18.68 -7.35
CA PRO A 264 16.38 -17.55 -7.21
C PRO A 264 14.92 -17.88 -7.60
N VAL A 265 14.67 -19.04 -8.20
CA VAL A 265 13.38 -19.42 -8.79
C VAL A 265 12.25 -19.40 -7.77
N LEU A 266 12.41 -20.09 -6.63
CA LEU A 266 11.35 -20.19 -5.61
C LEU A 266 10.99 -18.81 -5.07
N PHE A 267 11.99 -18.01 -4.71
CA PHE A 267 11.77 -16.67 -4.19
C PHE A 267 11.15 -15.75 -5.25
N SER A 268 11.52 -15.90 -6.53
CA SER A 268 10.93 -15.12 -7.61
C SER A 268 9.46 -15.48 -7.84
N ILE A 269 9.07 -16.75 -7.72
CA ILE A 269 7.65 -17.17 -7.75
C ILE A 269 6.89 -16.55 -6.58
N ILE A 270 7.48 -16.58 -5.37
CA ILE A 270 6.89 -15.93 -4.19
C ILE A 270 6.66 -14.44 -4.46
N ALA A 271 7.68 -13.73 -4.94
CA ALA A 271 7.57 -12.30 -5.27
C ALA A 271 6.52 -12.02 -6.36
N LEU A 272 6.41 -12.86 -7.39
CA LEU A 272 5.39 -12.72 -8.43
C LEU A 272 3.97 -12.89 -7.87
N ILE A 273 3.74 -13.87 -6.99
CA ILE A 273 2.45 -14.08 -6.32
C ILE A 273 2.11 -12.86 -5.45
N SER A 274 3.06 -12.40 -4.63
CA SER A 274 2.93 -11.23 -3.77
C SER A 274 2.54 -9.96 -4.54
N ILE A 275 3.25 -9.66 -5.63
CA ILE A 275 3.03 -8.46 -6.44
C ILE A 275 1.70 -8.56 -7.21
N SER A 276 1.36 -9.75 -7.71
CA SER A 276 0.11 -10.00 -8.44
C SER A 276 -1.15 -9.69 -7.63
N ASN A 277 -1.15 -10.05 -6.35
CA ASN A 277 -2.25 -9.81 -5.43
C ASN A 277 -2.63 -8.31 -5.41
N GLY A 278 -1.63 -7.44 -5.27
CA GLY A 278 -1.84 -6.00 -5.26
C GLY A 278 -2.48 -5.45 -6.54
N ILE A 279 -2.14 -5.98 -7.72
CA ILE A 279 -2.73 -5.52 -9.00
C ILE A 279 -4.22 -5.84 -9.05
N LEU A 280 -4.59 -7.09 -8.72
CA LEU A 280 -5.97 -7.55 -8.78
C LEU A 280 -6.86 -6.77 -7.82
N VAL A 281 -6.41 -6.57 -6.57
CA VAL A 281 -7.11 -5.80 -5.55
C VAL A 281 -7.39 -4.38 -6.04
N GLN A 282 -6.38 -3.70 -6.60
CA GLN A 282 -6.53 -2.32 -7.07
C GLN A 282 -7.49 -2.20 -8.26
N ILE A 283 -7.46 -3.15 -9.21
CA ILE A 283 -8.41 -3.18 -10.33
C ILE A 283 -9.86 -3.37 -9.83
N ILE A 284 -10.07 -4.31 -8.91
CA ILE A 284 -11.39 -4.59 -8.34
C ILE A 284 -11.90 -3.39 -7.53
N MET A 285 -11.06 -2.83 -6.67
CA MET A 285 -11.38 -1.68 -5.83
C MET A 285 -11.77 -0.48 -6.69
N ALA A 286 -10.92 -0.07 -7.64
CA ALA A 286 -11.16 1.09 -8.49
C ALA A 286 -12.43 0.92 -9.35
N SER A 287 -12.62 -0.24 -9.96
CA SER A 287 -13.80 -0.50 -10.81
C SER A 287 -15.12 -0.49 -10.01
N ARG A 288 -15.12 -1.00 -8.78
CA ARG A 288 -16.29 -0.96 -7.88
C ARG A 288 -16.59 0.43 -7.36
N LEU A 289 -15.56 1.21 -7.02
CA LEU A 289 -15.75 2.61 -6.61
C LEU A 289 -16.37 3.44 -7.73
N ILE A 290 -15.86 3.34 -8.97
CA ILE A 290 -16.45 4.03 -10.13
C ILE A 290 -17.91 3.61 -10.32
N TYR A 291 -18.22 2.32 -10.24
CA TYR A 291 -19.59 1.82 -10.33
C TYR A 291 -20.50 2.37 -9.21
N GLY A 292 -20.01 2.39 -7.97
CA GLY A 292 -20.73 2.93 -6.81
C GLY A 292 -21.01 4.43 -6.94
N MET A 293 -20.02 5.20 -7.42
CA MET A 293 -20.17 6.62 -7.72
C MET A 293 -21.16 6.87 -8.87
N ALA A 294 -21.15 6.03 -9.91
CA ALA A 294 -22.08 6.15 -11.03
C ALA A 294 -23.54 5.94 -10.62
N LYS A 295 -23.80 5.13 -9.58
CA LYS A 295 -25.14 4.98 -8.98
C LYS A 295 -25.59 6.18 -8.15
N GLN A 296 -24.67 7.03 -7.72
CA GLN A 296 -24.94 8.22 -6.92
C GLN A 296 -24.82 9.51 -7.75
N ASP A 297 -24.90 9.40 -9.09
CA ASP A 297 -24.72 10.49 -10.07
C ASP A 297 -23.37 11.25 -9.92
N ASN A 298 -22.37 10.64 -9.28
CA ASN A 298 -21.00 11.18 -9.12
C ASN A 298 -20.01 10.67 -10.20
N ALA A 299 -20.49 9.85 -11.14
CA ALA A 299 -19.76 9.39 -12.32
C ALA A 299 -20.73 9.15 -13.49
N PRO A 300 -20.26 9.11 -14.76
CA PRO A 300 -21.14 8.87 -15.90
C PRO A 300 -21.96 7.58 -15.75
N ARG A 301 -23.28 7.67 -15.99
CA ARG A 301 -24.24 6.54 -15.81
C ARG A 301 -23.90 5.30 -16.62
N ILE A 302 -23.08 5.41 -17.66
CA ILE A 302 -22.62 4.24 -18.43
C ILE A 302 -21.86 3.23 -17.54
N PHE A 303 -21.17 3.71 -16.50
CA PHE A 303 -20.42 2.89 -15.55
C PHE A 303 -21.28 2.28 -14.44
N SER A 304 -22.58 2.59 -14.37
CA SER A 304 -23.50 1.96 -13.42
C SER A 304 -24.07 0.62 -13.93
N LYS A 305 -23.67 0.17 -15.13
CA LYS A 305 -24.10 -1.10 -15.73
C LYS A 305 -23.20 -2.24 -15.25
N VAL A 306 -23.81 -3.38 -14.94
CA VAL A 306 -23.11 -4.65 -14.65
C VAL A 306 -23.45 -5.69 -15.70
N TYR A 307 -22.52 -6.59 -15.98
CA TYR A 307 -22.77 -7.72 -16.87
C TYR A 307 -23.67 -8.76 -16.18
N SER A 308 -24.69 -9.25 -16.87
CA SER A 308 -25.75 -10.06 -16.27
C SER A 308 -25.29 -11.42 -15.76
N LYS A 309 -24.26 -12.04 -16.37
CA LYS A 309 -23.77 -13.36 -15.97
C LYS A 309 -22.81 -13.32 -14.77
N THR A 310 -21.90 -12.35 -14.73
CA THR A 310 -20.85 -12.25 -13.69
C THR A 310 -21.20 -11.23 -12.60
N GLN A 311 -22.20 -10.36 -12.83
CA GLN A 311 -22.58 -9.25 -11.95
C GLN A 311 -21.41 -8.28 -11.68
N THR A 312 -20.48 -8.16 -12.63
CA THR A 312 -19.30 -7.28 -12.54
C THR A 312 -19.41 -6.05 -13.46
N PRO A 313 -18.83 -4.89 -13.07
CA PRO A 313 -18.88 -3.66 -13.86
C PRO A 313 -17.79 -3.65 -14.96
N VAL A 314 -18.01 -4.42 -16.03
CA VAL A 314 -17.01 -4.66 -17.10
C VAL A 314 -16.44 -3.37 -17.69
N LEU A 315 -17.29 -2.38 -17.99
CA LEU A 315 -16.83 -1.13 -18.60
C LEU A 315 -15.92 -0.33 -17.64
N SER A 316 -16.23 -0.32 -16.34
CA SER A 316 -15.39 0.32 -15.33
C SER A 316 -14.05 -0.41 -15.20
N THR A 317 -14.03 -1.74 -15.28
CA THR A 317 -12.79 -2.53 -15.27
C THR A 317 -11.92 -2.21 -16.49
N LEU A 318 -12.49 -2.16 -17.69
CA LEU A 318 -11.76 -1.82 -18.91
C LEU A 318 -11.20 -0.39 -18.88
N LEU A 319 -11.97 0.58 -18.37
CA LEU A 319 -11.49 1.95 -18.18
C LEU A 319 -10.29 1.97 -17.23
N VAL A 320 -10.43 1.35 -16.06
CA VAL A 320 -9.38 1.28 -15.03
C VAL A 320 -8.10 0.69 -15.64
N VAL A 321 -8.19 -0.46 -16.30
CA VAL A 321 -7.03 -1.14 -16.91
C VAL A 321 -6.41 -0.29 -18.02
N GLY A 322 -7.21 0.40 -18.83
CA GLY A 322 -6.71 1.33 -19.84
C GLY A 322 -5.90 2.48 -19.24
N ILE A 323 -6.36 3.05 -18.12
CA ILE A 323 -5.63 4.11 -17.42
C ILE A 323 -4.36 3.56 -16.73
N ILE A 324 -4.42 2.34 -16.17
CA ILE A 324 -3.22 1.67 -15.62
C ILE A 324 -2.15 1.51 -16.70
N LEU A 325 -2.53 1.00 -17.89
CA LEU A 325 -1.62 0.85 -19.03
C LEU A 325 -1.00 2.18 -19.46
N LEU A 326 -1.83 3.23 -19.55
CA LEU A 326 -1.37 4.57 -19.89
C LEU A 326 -0.28 5.05 -18.92
N PHE A 327 -0.50 4.96 -17.61
CA PHE A 327 0.48 5.37 -16.62
C PHE A 327 1.71 4.46 -16.58
N ALA A 328 1.53 3.15 -16.69
CA ALA A 328 2.63 2.19 -16.69
C ALA A 328 3.58 2.42 -17.87
N TYR A 329 3.07 2.85 -19.04
CA TYR A 329 3.89 3.13 -20.20
C TYR A 329 4.46 4.55 -20.22
N ALA A 330 3.76 5.51 -19.62
CA ALA A 330 4.17 6.91 -19.62
C ALA A 330 5.24 7.23 -18.56
N LEU A 331 5.25 6.54 -17.42
CA LEU A 331 6.02 6.95 -16.25
C LEU A 331 6.85 5.81 -15.64
N PRO A 332 8.04 6.11 -15.09
CA PRO A 332 8.86 5.11 -14.41
C PRO A 332 8.30 4.79 -13.01
N ILE A 333 8.64 3.61 -12.49
CA ILE A 333 8.17 3.07 -11.21
C ILE A 333 8.35 4.06 -10.03
N THR A 334 9.49 4.76 -9.96
CA THR A 334 9.78 5.71 -8.88
C THR A 334 8.89 6.95 -8.94
N THR A 335 8.57 7.43 -10.14
CA THR A 335 7.63 8.55 -10.33
C THR A 335 6.21 8.14 -9.99
N LEU A 336 5.78 6.95 -10.42
CA LEU A 336 4.46 6.41 -10.08
C LEU A 336 4.29 6.24 -8.56
N ALA A 337 5.31 5.69 -7.89
CA ALA A 337 5.33 5.54 -6.44
C ALA A 337 5.24 6.90 -5.73
N LYS A 338 6.03 7.90 -6.18
CA LYS A 338 5.96 9.26 -5.63
C LYS A 338 4.59 9.91 -5.80
N ILE A 339 4.01 9.83 -7.00
CA ILE A 339 2.67 10.38 -7.27
C ILE A 339 1.63 9.71 -6.37
N THR A 340 1.67 8.38 -6.25
CA THR A 340 0.79 7.63 -5.35
C THR A 340 0.92 8.12 -3.91
N SER A 341 2.14 8.22 -3.39
CA SER A 341 2.41 8.74 -2.04
C SER A 341 1.89 10.16 -1.86
N THR A 342 2.17 11.07 -2.80
CA THR A 342 1.69 12.46 -2.74
C THR A 342 0.17 12.52 -2.68
N ILE A 343 -0.52 11.80 -3.57
CA ILE A 343 -1.98 11.79 -3.61
C ILE A 343 -2.54 11.24 -2.30
N MET A 344 -1.98 10.14 -1.78
CA MET A 344 -2.44 9.55 -0.52
C MET A 344 -2.22 10.45 0.68
N LEU A 345 -1.10 11.15 0.75
CA LEU A 345 -0.86 12.16 1.79
C LEU A 345 -1.91 13.28 1.73
N CYS A 346 -2.32 13.73 0.53
CA CYS A 346 -3.42 14.68 0.38
C CYS A 346 -4.77 14.10 0.87
N VAL A 347 -5.05 12.83 0.57
CA VAL A 347 -6.24 12.14 1.12
C VAL A 347 -6.15 12.07 2.65
N PHE A 348 -4.97 11.76 3.21
CA PHE A 348 -4.78 11.68 4.66
C PHE A 348 -4.96 13.02 5.36
N LEU A 349 -4.54 14.15 4.76
CA LEU A 349 -4.90 15.48 5.27
C LEU A 349 -6.42 15.65 5.43
N MET A 350 -7.19 15.22 4.45
CA MET A 350 -8.65 15.28 4.51
C MET A 350 -9.22 14.35 5.58
N ILE A 351 -8.59 13.20 5.83
CA ILE A 351 -8.98 12.26 6.88
C ILE A 351 -8.69 12.82 8.27
N HIS A 352 -7.52 13.43 8.46
CA HIS A 352 -7.19 14.10 9.73
C HIS A 352 -8.12 15.28 10.01
N ALA A 353 -8.37 16.11 9.00
CA ALA A 353 -9.32 17.22 9.11
C ALA A 353 -10.74 16.72 9.42
N SER A 354 -11.15 15.60 8.79
CA SER A 354 -12.44 14.96 9.06
C SER A 354 -12.54 14.49 10.52
N LEU A 355 -11.50 13.83 11.03
CA LEU A 355 -11.47 13.38 12.41
C LEU A 355 -11.50 14.55 13.40
N ILE A 356 -10.73 15.60 13.16
CA ILE A 356 -10.75 16.81 14.01
C ILE A 356 -12.16 17.40 14.04
N LYS A 357 -12.79 17.61 12.87
CA LYS A 357 -14.14 18.17 12.79
C LYS A 357 -15.14 17.31 13.55
N ILE A 358 -15.15 15.99 13.32
CA ILE A 358 -16.05 15.05 14.00
C ILE A 358 -15.84 15.08 15.52
N LYS A 359 -14.61 15.16 16.01
CA LYS A 359 -14.33 15.25 17.46
C LYS A 359 -14.83 16.56 18.09
N LEU A 360 -14.88 17.64 17.32
CA LEU A 360 -15.38 18.94 17.78
C LEU A 360 -16.90 19.02 17.73
N THR A 361 -17.55 18.32 16.80
CA THR A 361 -19.00 18.42 16.59
C THR A 361 -19.81 17.30 17.24
N GLU A 362 -19.25 16.10 17.35
CA GLU A 362 -19.96 14.91 17.81
C GLU A 362 -19.42 14.40 19.15
N LYS A 363 -20.35 13.99 20.03
CA LYS A 363 -19.98 13.29 21.27
C LYS A 363 -19.33 11.95 20.95
N LYS A 364 -18.38 11.55 21.79
CA LYS A 364 -17.72 10.24 21.70
C LYS A 364 -18.76 9.12 21.78
N SER A 365 -18.75 8.20 20.83
CA SER A 365 -19.55 6.97 20.87
C SER A 365 -19.09 6.06 22.01
N GLU A 366 -20.03 5.50 22.78
CA GLU A 366 -19.69 4.57 23.86
C GLU A 366 -18.94 3.34 23.33
N GLY A 367 -17.83 2.99 23.98
CA GLY A 367 -17.01 1.83 23.62
C GLY A 367 -16.11 2.00 22.39
N ALA A 368 -16.14 3.15 21.69
CA ALA A 368 -15.25 3.43 20.57
C ALA A 368 -13.83 3.79 21.04
N PHE A 369 -12.83 3.34 20.27
CA PHE A 369 -11.45 3.78 20.38
C PHE A 369 -11.38 5.28 20.10
N SER A 370 -10.66 6.03 20.93
CA SER A 370 -10.50 7.47 20.77
C SER A 370 -9.18 7.90 21.37
N MET A 371 -8.42 8.69 20.63
CA MET A 371 -7.18 9.32 21.09
C MET A 371 -7.40 10.81 21.40
N PRO A 372 -6.48 11.49 22.10
CA PRO A 372 -6.53 12.95 22.24
C PRO A 372 -6.53 13.69 20.90
N ILE A 373 -7.13 14.89 20.86
CA ILE A 373 -7.25 15.70 19.63
C ILE A 373 -5.90 16.19 19.08
N PHE A 374 -4.85 16.25 19.91
CA PHE A 374 -3.53 16.65 19.44
C PHE A 374 -2.92 15.63 18.46
N PHE A 375 -3.31 14.35 18.52
CA PHE A 375 -2.80 13.33 17.59
C PHE A 375 -3.10 13.67 16.13
N PRO A 376 -4.36 13.86 15.69
CA PRO A 376 -4.64 14.22 14.31
C PRO A 376 -4.06 15.60 13.91
N ILE A 377 -3.84 16.52 14.86
CA ILE A 377 -3.15 17.79 14.58
C ILE A 377 -1.69 17.54 14.25
N ILE A 378 -0.98 16.74 15.06
CA ILE A 378 0.39 16.31 14.77
C ILE A 378 0.42 15.57 13.43
N SER A 379 -0.56 14.72 13.13
CA SER A 379 -0.62 14.02 11.84
C SER A 379 -0.72 14.98 10.65
N ILE A 380 -1.51 16.08 10.76
CA ILE A 380 -1.54 17.13 9.73
C ILE A 380 -0.17 17.77 9.55
N VAL A 381 0.47 18.16 10.66
CA VAL A 381 1.80 18.79 10.61
C VAL A 381 2.83 17.87 9.97
N LEU A 382 2.88 16.59 10.39
CA LEU A 382 3.78 15.60 9.82
C LEU A 382 3.51 15.37 8.33
N THR A 383 2.24 15.28 7.93
CA THR A 383 1.85 15.08 6.53
C THR A 383 2.23 16.29 5.66
N LEU A 384 1.97 17.51 6.13
CA LEU A 384 2.38 18.74 5.43
C LEU A 384 3.90 18.87 5.34
N MET A 385 4.62 18.52 6.42
CA MET A 385 6.07 18.51 6.44
C MET A 385 6.62 17.53 5.40
N PHE A 386 6.08 16.30 5.33
CA PHE A 386 6.51 15.29 4.35
C PHE A 386 6.22 15.71 2.90
N LEU A 387 5.04 16.27 2.65
CA LEU A 387 4.68 16.83 1.34
C LEU A 387 5.63 17.98 0.96
N GLY A 388 5.84 18.93 1.88
CA GLY A 388 6.75 20.07 1.69
C GLY A 388 8.16 19.60 1.36
N MET A 389 8.72 18.69 2.17
CA MET A 389 10.05 18.10 1.94
C MET A 389 10.15 17.48 0.55
N GLN A 390 9.16 16.72 0.11
CA GLN A 390 9.16 16.12 -1.23
C GLN A 390 9.19 17.19 -2.33
N PHE A 391 8.46 18.29 -2.19
CA PHE A 391 8.50 19.39 -3.16
C PHE A 391 9.86 20.10 -3.16
N PHE A 392 10.37 20.48 -1.99
CA PHE A 392 11.65 21.19 -1.87
C PHE A 392 12.82 20.37 -2.40
N ILE A 393 12.93 19.10 -2.00
CA ILE A 393 14.04 18.23 -2.41
C ILE A 393 13.91 17.82 -3.89
N SER A 394 12.72 17.88 -4.48
CA SER A 394 12.55 17.63 -5.92
C SER A 394 12.95 18.80 -6.82
N MET A 395 13.07 20.01 -6.26
CA MET A 395 13.45 21.23 -6.97
C MET A 395 14.95 21.56 -6.86
N SER A 396 15.62 21.06 -5.82
CA SER A 396 17.08 21.08 -5.65
C SER A 396 17.73 19.93 -6.41
#